data_AF-A0A7Y5A602-F1
#
_entry.id   AF-A0A7Y5A602-F1
#
_cell.length_a   1.000
_cell.length_b   1.000
_cell.length_c   1.000
_cell.angle_alpha   90.00
_cell.angle_beta   90.00
_cell.angle_gamma   90.00
#
_symmetry.space_group_name_H-M   'P 1'
#
loop_
_entity.id
_entity.type
_entity.pdbx_description
1 polymer ?
#
loop_
_entity_poly.entity_id
_entity_poly.type
_entity_poly.pdbx_seq_one_letter_code
_entity_poly.pdbx_strand_id
1 'polypeptide(L)'
;PYVKRLERLLSQSIDKEEIAKEIEAYSIQEYEEEHDDVEAKLYDLKNIIIKYIPSPSDSSLFNNILHDLFEFERDLNNHGRFENLILVPIVEKMEKDLLQKLKKS
;
A
#
# COMPACT_ATOMS: atom_id res chain seq x y z
N PRO A 1 -0.08 0.55 9.23
CA PRO A 1 -0.23 -0.56 8.25
C PRO A 1 -1.10 -1.69 8.81
N TYR A 2 -2.09 -2.11 8.03
CA TYR A 2 -3.07 -3.13 8.38
C TYR A 2 -2.46 -4.44 8.91
N VAL A 3 -1.39 -4.91 8.27
CA VAL A 3 -0.67 -6.14 8.68
C VAL A 3 -0.15 -6.07 10.13
N LYS A 4 0.30 -4.91 10.59
CA LYS A 4 0.75 -4.72 12.00
C LYS A 4 -0.42 -4.75 13.00
N ARG A 5 -1.62 -4.34 12.56
CA ARG A 5 -2.85 -4.47 13.37
C ARG A 5 -3.21 -5.95 13.51
N LEU A 6 -3.23 -6.68 12.39
CA LEU A 6 -3.46 -8.14 12.38
C LEU A 6 -2.46 -8.90 13.26
N GLU A 7 -1.15 -8.60 13.12
CA GLU A 7 -0.11 -9.20 13.95
C GLU A 7 -0.34 -8.94 15.44
N ARG A 8 -0.70 -7.70 15.81
CA ARG A 8 -1.00 -7.35 17.19
C ARG A 8 -2.20 -8.14 17.73
N LEU A 9 -3.29 -8.22 16.96
CA LEU A 9 -4.49 -8.97 17.34
C LEU A 9 -4.22 -10.46 17.55
N LEU A 10 -3.30 -11.04 16.76
CA LEU A 10 -2.89 -12.44 16.89
C LEU A 10 -1.92 -12.68 18.07
N SER A 11 -1.07 -11.70 18.37
CA SER A 11 -0.07 -11.78 19.45
C SER A 11 -0.66 -11.56 20.85
N GLN A 12 -1.71 -10.76 20.94
CA GLN A 12 -2.47 -10.57 22.15
C GLN A 12 -3.43 -11.76 22.26
N SER A 13 -3.47 -12.41 23.42
CA SER A 13 -4.38 -13.53 23.71
C SER A 13 -5.84 -13.05 23.83
N ILE A 14 -6.35 -12.45 22.75
CA ILE A 14 -7.71 -11.98 22.57
C ILE A 14 -8.58 -13.20 22.27
N ASP A 15 -9.84 -13.14 22.70
CA ASP A 15 -10.81 -14.18 22.40
C ASP A 15 -10.94 -14.38 20.88
N LYS A 16 -11.03 -15.65 20.48
CA LYS A 16 -11.13 -16.11 19.09
C LYS A 16 -12.27 -15.41 18.34
N GLU A 17 -13.39 -15.16 19.02
CA GLU A 17 -14.56 -14.49 18.46
C GLU A 17 -14.33 -12.99 18.19
N GLU A 18 -13.54 -12.32 19.03
CA GLU A 18 -13.25 -10.89 18.88
C GLU A 18 -12.27 -10.65 17.73
N ILE A 19 -11.28 -11.54 17.53
CA ILE A 19 -10.42 -11.52 16.35
C ILE A 19 -11.22 -11.72 15.05
N ALA A 20 -12.21 -12.63 15.05
CA ALA A 20 -13.07 -12.86 13.90
C ALA A 20 -13.87 -11.61 13.52
N LYS A 21 -14.48 -10.95 14.52
CA LYS A 21 -15.23 -9.70 14.32
C LYS A 21 -14.36 -8.58 13.78
N GLU A 22 -13.14 -8.43 14.31
CA GLU A 22 -12.21 -7.39 13.86
C GLU A 22 -11.73 -7.58 12.41
N ILE A 23 -11.61 -8.83 11.95
CA ILE A 23 -11.27 -9.14 10.56
C ILE A 23 -12.48 -8.96 9.64
N GLU A 24 -13.66 -9.40 10.07
CA GLU A 24 -14.90 -9.21 9.29
C GLU A 24 -15.34 -7.74 9.24
N ALA A 25 -14.95 -6.91 10.21
CA ALA A 25 -15.24 -5.47 10.24
C ALA A 25 -14.30 -4.64 9.35
N TYR A 26 -13.07 -5.13 9.11
CA TYR A 26 -12.10 -4.48 8.23
C TYR A 26 -11.06 -5.50 7.76
N SER A 27 -11.12 -5.83 6.48
CA SER A 27 -10.32 -6.82 5.75
C SER A 27 -9.14 -6.17 5.01
N ILE A 28 -8.19 -6.99 4.56
CA ILE A 28 -7.11 -6.50 3.69
C ILE A 28 -7.64 -5.91 2.37
N GLN A 29 -8.79 -6.38 1.88
CA GLN A 29 -9.40 -5.87 0.64
C GLN A 29 -9.92 -4.44 0.82
N GLU A 30 -10.63 -4.17 1.91
CA GLU A 30 -11.08 -2.81 2.22
C GLU A 30 -9.90 -1.86 2.44
N TYR A 31 -8.82 -2.35 3.06
CA TYR A 31 -7.57 -1.60 3.18
C TYR A 31 -6.90 -1.30 1.82
N GLU A 32 -6.93 -2.25 0.88
CA GLU A 32 -6.41 -2.03 -0.48
C GLU A 32 -7.25 -1.00 -1.24
N GLU A 33 -8.58 -1.10 -1.17
CA GLU A 33 -9.50 -0.17 -1.85
C GLU A 33 -9.38 1.27 -1.33
N GLU A 34 -9.13 1.44 -0.03
CA GLU A 34 -8.91 2.74 0.61
C GLU A 34 -7.50 3.29 0.41
N HIS A 35 -6.58 2.49 -0.15
CA HIS A 35 -5.19 2.91 -0.33
C HIS A 35 -5.13 4.08 -1.32
N ASP A 36 -4.84 5.26 -0.79
CA ASP A 36 -4.72 6.50 -1.56
C ASP A 36 -3.62 6.35 -2.62
N ASP A 37 -3.95 6.62 -3.89
CA ASP A 37 -3.08 6.42 -5.05
C ASP A 37 -2.01 7.55 -5.11
N VAL A 38 -0.97 7.38 -4.29
CA VAL A 38 0.18 8.29 -4.23
C VAL A 38 0.90 8.33 -5.58
N GLU A 39 0.89 7.23 -6.32
CA GLU A 39 1.45 7.09 -7.66
C GLU A 39 0.74 8.03 -8.65
N ALA A 40 -0.59 8.10 -8.63
CA ALA A 40 -1.36 9.04 -9.45
C ALA A 40 -1.02 10.50 -9.13
N LYS A 41 -0.86 10.84 -7.85
CA LYS A 41 -0.46 12.20 -7.41
C LYS A 41 0.95 12.56 -7.88
N LEU A 42 1.89 11.60 -7.86
CA LEU A 42 3.25 11.80 -8.36
C LEU A 42 3.29 11.93 -9.88
N TYR A 43 2.47 11.16 -10.59
CA TYR A 43 2.30 11.27 -12.03
C TYR A 43 1.81 12.67 -12.44
N ASP A 44 0.83 13.21 -11.72
CA ASP A 44 0.33 14.57 -11.95
C ASP A 44 1.39 15.63 -11.65
N LEU A 45 2.12 15.50 -10.54
CA LEU A 45 3.22 16.41 -10.19
C LEU A 45 4.29 16.44 -11.29
N LYS A 46 4.72 15.28 -11.78
CA LYS A 46 5.67 15.14 -12.88
C LYS A 46 5.18 15.87 -14.13
N ASN A 47 3.90 15.69 -14.48
CA ASN A 47 3.30 16.37 -15.63
C ASN A 47 3.27 17.89 -15.47
N ILE A 48 2.99 18.39 -14.26
CA ILE A 48 3.02 19.83 -13.96
C ILE A 48 4.44 20.38 -14.13
N ILE A 49 5.43 19.71 -13.54
CA ILE A 49 6.85 20.11 -13.60
C ILE A 49 7.33 20.20 -15.06
N ILE A 50 7.05 19.19 -15.88
CA ILE A 50 7.49 19.16 -17.29
C ILE A 50 6.77 20.23 -18.12
N LYS A 51 5.47 20.45 -17.91
CA LYS A 51 4.66 21.36 -18.75
C LYS A 51 4.83 22.83 -18.41
N TYR A 52 5.10 23.15 -17.14
CA TYR A 52 4.96 24.53 -16.65
C TYR A 52 6.25 25.14 -16.10
N ILE A 53 7.35 24.39 -15.97
CA ILE A 53 8.62 24.98 -15.56
C ILE A 53 9.37 25.53 -16.77
N PRO A 54 9.59 26.86 -16.84
CA PRO A 54 10.36 27.47 -17.92
C PRO A 54 11.82 27.06 -17.84
N SER A 55 12.58 27.30 -18.92
CA SER A 55 14.01 26.92 -19.03
C SER A 55 14.77 27.18 -17.74
N PRO A 56 15.21 26.12 -17.03
CA PRO A 56 15.89 26.27 -15.75
C PRO A 56 17.22 27.00 -15.94
N SER A 57 17.57 27.85 -14.99
CA SER A 57 18.87 28.53 -14.96
C SER A 57 20.04 27.55 -14.82
N ASP A 58 19.80 26.41 -14.15
CA ASP A 58 20.71 25.27 -14.05
C ASP A 58 20.04 24.00 -14.57
N SER A 59 20.27 23.72 -15.85
CA SER A 59 19.74 22.53 -16.52
C SER A 59 20.27 21.22 -15.93
N SER A 60 21.47 21.23 -15.33
CA SER A 60 22.05 20.02 -14.73
C SER A 60 21.30 19.66 -13.45
N LEU A 61 21.09 20.64 -12.56
CA LEU A 61 20.32 20.44 -11.34
C LEU A 61 18.87 20.03 -11.65
N PHE A 62 18.25 20.68 -12.62
CA PHE A 62 16.89 20.36 -13.02
C PHE A 62 16.75 18.93 -13.56
N ASN A 63 17.68 18.49 -14.42
CA ASN A 63 17.69 17.12 -14.92
C ASN A 63 17.90 16.09 -13.81
N ASN A 64 18.75 16.39 -12.81
CA ASN A 64 18.95 15.50 -11.67
C ASN A 64 17.66 15.36 -10.83
N ILE A 65 16.97 16.48 -10.55
CA ILE A 65 15.69 16.45 -9.82
C ILE A 65 14.64 15.66 -10.59
N LEU A 66 14.54 15.85 -11.91
CA LEU A 66 13.63 15.07 -12.74
C LEU A 66 13.99 13.60 -12.71
N HIS A 67 15.26 13.25 -12.86
CA HIS A 67 15.71 11.87 -12.79
C HIS A 67 15.31 11.21 -11.47
N ASP A 68 15.62 11.86 -10.34
CA ASP A 68 15.29 11.33 -9.01
C ASP A 68 13.77 11.19 -8.79
N LEU A 69 12.98 12.14 -9.31
CA LEU A 69 11.52 12.06 -9.27
C LEU A 69 10.98 10.87 -10.06
N PHE A 70 11.54 10.59 -11.24
CA PHE A 70 11.12 9.47 -12.09
C PHE A 70 11.51 8.12 -11.46
N GLU A 71 12.71 8.02 -10.91
CA GLU A 71 13.16 6.82 -10.19
C GLU A 71 12.26 6.56 -8.98
N PHE A 72 11.94 7.61 -8.21
CA PHE A 72 11.06 7.50 -7.06
C PHE A 72 9.62 7.08 -7.42
N GLU A 73 9.04 7.67 -8.47
CA GLU A 73 7.72 7.27 -8.99
C GLU A 73 7.71 5.80 -9.41
N ARG A 74 8.76 5.35 -10.11
CA ARG A 74 8.88 3.96 -10.54
C ARG A 74 8.99 3.01 -9.35
N ASP A 75 9.78 3.37 -8.36
CA ASP A 75 9.99 2.54 -7.16
C ASP A 75 8.69 2.42 -6.34
N LEU A 76 7.92 3.50 -6.19
CA LEU A 76 6.59 3.44 -5.58
C LEU A 76 5.62 2.58 -6.38
N ASN A 77 5.56 2.75 -7.71
CA ASN A 77 4.69 1.92 -8.55
C ASN A 77 5.03 0.43 -8.44
N ASN A 78 6.32 0.09 -8.40
CA ASN A 78 6.77 -1.28 -8.18
C ASN A 78 6.40 -1.79 -6.78
N HIS A 79 6.47 -0.91 -5.76
CA HIS A 79 6.07 -1.24 -4.40
C HIS A 79 4.57 -1.55 -4.32
N GLY A 80 3.69 -0.64 -4.77
CA GLY A 80 2.24 -0.87 -4.77
C GLY A 80 1.85 -2.10 -5.59
N ARG A 81 2.48 -2.30 -6.75
CA ARG A 81 2.25 -3.50 -7.56
C ARG A 81 2.70 -4.79 -6.87
N PHE A 82 3.80 -4.77 -6.13
CA PHE A 82 4.23 -5.91 -5.32
C PHE A 82 3.22 -6.20 -4.20
N GLU A 83 2.72 -5.16 -3.53
CA GLU A 83 1.72 -5.30 -2.48
C GLU A 83 0.44 -5.95 -3.03
N ASN A 84 -0.10 -5.45 -4.14
CA ASN A 84 -1.36 -5.94 -4.72
C ASN A 84 -1.24 -7.36 -5.30
N LEU A 85 -0.09 -7.71 -5.90
CA LEU A 85 0.10 -9.02 -6.53
C LEU A 85 0.50 -10.13 -5.56
N ILE A 86 1.18 -9.77 -4.46
CA ILE A 86 1.82 -10.75 -3.57
C ILE A 86 1.29 -10.61 -2.14
N LEU A 87 1.40 -9.44 -1.54
CA LEU A 87 1.11 -9.25 -0.12
C LEU A 87 -0.39 -9.36 0.17
N VAL A 88 -1.23 -8.65 -0.59
CA VAL A 88 -2.69 -8.67 -0.43
C VAL A 88 -3.24 -10.10 -0.55
N PRO A 89 -2.91 -10.90 -1.59
CA PRO A 89 -3.39 -12.28 -1.69
C PRO A 89 -2.89 -13.20 -0.56
N ILE A 90 -1.66 -12.99 -0.07
CA ILE A 90 -1.12 -13.77 1.05
C ILE A 90 -1.92 -13.47 2.32
N VAL A 91 -2.15 -12.20 2.63
CA VAL A 91 -2.89 -11.78 3.82
C VAL A 91 -4.35 -12.22 3.73
N GLU A 92 -4.98 -12.09 2.57
CA GLU A 92 -6.37 -12.53 2.33
C GLU A 92 -6.51 -14.05 2.59
N LYS A 93 -5.54 -14.84 2.14
CA LYS A 93 -5.51 -16.28 2.43
C LYS A 93 -5.34 -16.55 3.93
N MET A 94 -4.48 -15.80 4.60
CA MET A 94 -4.27 -15.94 6.05
C MET A 94 -5.55 -15.62 6.84
N GLU A 95 -6.28 -14.56 6.46
CA GLU A 95 -7.58 -14.20 7.05
C GLU A 95 -8.59 -15.34 6.88
N LYS A 96 -8.72 -15.87 5.65
CA LYS A 96 -9.62 -17.00 5.36
C LYS A 96 -9.28 -18.25 6.17
N ASP A 97 -8.01 -18.63 6.22
CA ASP A 97 -7.54 -19.79 6.98
C ASP A 97 -7.80 -19.62 8.48
N LEU A 98 -7.66 -18.39 9.00
CA LEU A 98 -7.95 -18.07 10.40
C LEU A 98 -9.45 -18.18 10.67
N LEU A 99 -10.30 -17.53 9.88
CA LEU A 99 -11.76 -17.58 10.04
C LEU A 99 -12.30 -19.02 9.95
N GLN A 100 -11.72 -19.86 9.08
CA GLN A 100 -12.09 -21.28 9.00
C GLN A 100 -11.71 -22.07 10.26
N LYS A 101 -10.54 -21.81 10.84
CA LYS A 101 -10.13 -22.45 12.11
C LYS A 101 -11.02 -22.04 13.27
N LEU A 102 -11.45 -20.77 13.30
CA LEU A 102 -12.32 -20.24 14.34
C LEU A 102 -13.74 -20.84 14.24
N LYS A 103 -14.29 -21.02 13.03
CA LYS A 103 -15.61 -21.64 12.79
C LYS A 103 -15.68 -23.15 13.07
N LYS A 104 -14.54 -23.83 13.17
CA LYS A 104 -14.44 -25.29 13.44
C LYS A 104 -14.12 -25.62 14.90
N SER A 105 -13.82 -24.62 15.72
CA SER A 105 -13.51 -24.74 17.15
C SER A 105 -14.77 -24.55 18.00
#